data_AF-A0A922XB26-F1
#
_entry.id   AF-A0A922XB26-F1
#
_cell.length_a   1.000
_cell.length_b   1.000
_cell.length_c   1.000
_cell.angle_alpha   90.00
_cell.angle_beta   90.00
_cell.angle_gamma   90.00
#
_symmetry.space_group_name_H-M   'P 1'
#
loop_
_entity.id
_entity.type
_entity.pdbx_description
1 polymer ?
#
loop_
_entity_poly.entity_id
_entity_poly.type
_entity_poly.pdbx_seq_one_letter_code
_entity_poly.pdbx_strand_id
1 'polypeptide(L)'
;MSTHMPMNARRARGFTLVEAVLVIVIVGVIGAIVAVFIRAPVQGYVDTAARAAASDEADLALRRIARDLRLALPNSVRVSDEGNAVEFLLTKTGGRYLTLDDDVDGFPVLDFDNAANRDFTAVGGTMRRIEAGDFIVVYNVGGAEDSESDAYRYVPGGTRINIALVAAVNNASPNNPVITMATNPFAT
;
A
#
# COMPACT_ATOMS: atom_id res chain seq x y z
N MET A 1 31.47 84.13 49.04
CA MET A 1 31.20 82.68 48.93
C MET A 1 29.97 82.51 48.04
N SER A 2 30.10 81.63 47.04
CA SER A 2 29.03 81.02 46.22
C SER A 2 28.83 81.55 44.79
N THR A 3 29.52 80.85 43.89
CA THR A 3 29.40 80.86 42.43
C THR A 3 28.19 80.02 42.04
N HIS A 4 27.15 80.60 41.45
CA HIS A 4 26.04 79.83 40.90
C HIS A 4 26.24 79.68 39.39
N MET A 5 26.76 78.53 38.96
CA MET A 5 26.78 78.15 37.54
C MET A 5 25.36 77.80 37.10
N PRO A 6 24.75 78.49 36.12
CA PRO A 6 23.48 78.07 35.57
C PRO A 6 23.67 76.79 34.75
N MET A 7 22.97 75.73 35.15
CA MET A 7 22.89 74.48 34.41
C MET A 7 22.15 74.71 33.09
N ASN A 8 22.85 74.51 31.97
CA ASN A 8 22.27 74.62 30.64
C ASN A 8 21.33 73.43 30.39
N ALA A 9 20.06 73.57 30.75
CA ALA A 9 19.03 72.61 30.42
C ALA A 9 18.88 72.56 28.90
N ARG A 10 19.32 71.46 28.27
CA ARG A 10 19.04 71.22 26.85
C ARG A 10 17.53 71.18 26.68
N ARG A 11 16.97 72.20 26.02
CA ARG A 11 15.55 72.20 25.61
C ARG A 11 15.31 70.97 24.73
N ALA A 12 14.44 70.07 25.18
CA ALA A 12 13.88 69.05 24.33
C ALA A 12 13.16 69.77 23.18
N ARG A 13 13.63 69.56 21.95
CA ARG A 13 12.95 70.05 20.75
C ARG A 13 11.73 69.16 20.54
N GLY A 14 10.53 69.74 20.62
CA GLY A 14 9.28 69.08 20.28
C GLY A 14 9.17 68.84 18.77
N PHE A 15 8.31 67.90 18.40
CA PHE A 15 8.03 67.52 17.02
C PHE A 15 6.94 68.43 16.42
N THR A 16 7.01 68.74 15.12
CA THR A 16 5.99 69.60 14.48
C THR A 16 4.81 68.77 13.95
N LEU A 17 3.63 69.39 13.85
CA LEU A 17 2.45 68.72 13.29
C LEU A 17 2.70 68.24 11.85
N VAL A 18 3.40 69.04 11.04
CA VAL A 18 3.75 68.69 9.66
C VAL A 18 4.66 67.47 9.61
N GLU A 19 5.62 67.37 10.54
CA GLU A 19 6.51 66.22 10.64
C GLU A 19 5.72 64.94 10.98
N ALA A 20 4.68 65.02 11.81
CA ALA A 20 3.81 63.89 12.14
C ALA A 20 2.95 63.45 10.97
N VAL A 21 2.34 64.41 10.27
CA VAL A 21 1.53 64.13 9.09
C VAL A 21 2.36 63.48 7.99
N LEU A 22 3.57 63.97 7.76
CA LEU A 22 4.46 63.41 6.74
C LEU A 22 4.89 61.98 7.08
N VAL A 23 5.20 61.69 8.35
CA VAL A 23 5.58 60.34 8.81
C VAL A 23 4.43 59.35 8.63
N ILE A 24 3.20 59.68 9.05
CA ILE A 24 2.07 58.74 8.89
C ILE A 24 1.76 58.47 7.41
N VAL A 25 1.90 59.46 6.54
CA VAL A 25 1.69 59.29 5.09
C VAL A 25 2.75 58.37 4.50
N ILE A 26 4.04 58.59 4.83
CA ILE A 26 5.14 57.76 4.31
C ILE A 26 5.00 56.31 4.80
N VAL A 27 4.69 56.10 6.08
CA VAL A 27 4.48 54.75 6.64
C VAL A 27 3.30 54.07 5.96
N GLY A 28 2.20 54.77 5.67
CA GLY A 28 1.06 54.23 4.94
C GLY A 28 1.43 53.75 3.52
N VAL A 29 2.17 54.57 2.77
CA VAL A 29 2.60 54.23 1.39
C VAL A 29 3.57 53.04 1.39
N ILE A 30 4.58 53.05 2.26
CA ILE A 30 5.56 51.95 2.36
C ILE A 30 4.87 50.66 2.79
N GLY A 31 3.97 50.73 3.78
CA GLY A 31 3.21 49.57 4.25
C GLY A 31 2.37 48.92 3.15
N ALA A 32 1.70 49.72 2.32
CA ALA A 32 0.92 49.22 1.18
C ALA A 32 1.80 48.51 0.13
N ILE A 33 2.96 49.09 -0.20
CA ILE A 33 3.93 48.48 -1.14
C ILE A 33 4.43 47.14 -0.59
N VAL A 34 4.89 47.11 0.65
CA VAL A 34 5.41 45.91 1.31
C VAL A 34 4.36 44.79 1.37
N ALA A 35 3.11 45.14 1.67
CA ALA A 35 2.01 44.17 1.72
C ALA A 35 1.81 43.44 0.37
N VAL A 36 1.93 44.15 -0.75
CA VAL A 36 1.85 43.55 -2.09
C VAL A 36 3.06 42.67 -2.38
N PHE A 37 4.27 43.12 -2.05
CA PHE A 37 5.51 42.39 -2.33
C PHE A 37 5.68 41.12 -1.49
N ILE A 38 5.19 41.07 -0.24
CA ILE A 38 5.29 39.89 0.62
C ILE A 38 4.27 38.81 0.24
N ARG A 39 3.11 39.21 -0.34
CA ARG A 39 2.04 38.27 -0.67
C ARG A 39 2.51 37.18 -1.65
N ALA A 40 3.23 37.56 -2.72
CA ALA A 40 3.62 36.61 -3.75
C ALA A 40 4.62 35.53 -3.27
N PRO A 41 5.71 35.87 -2.55
CA PRO A 41 6.61 34.87 -1.95
C PRO A 41 5.91 33.95 -0.95
N VAL A 42 5.02 34.49 -0.10
CA VAL A 42 4.28 33.70 0.89
C VAL A 42 3.33 32.71 0.19
N GLN A 43 2.57 33.18 -0.81
CA GLN A 43 1.70 32.30 -1.58
C GLN A 43 2.51 31.23 -2.33
N GLY A 44 3.63 31.61 -2.97
CA GLY A 44 4.49 30.67 -3.66
C GLY A 44 5.08 29.59 -2.74
N TYR A 45 5.43 29.95 -1.49
CA TYR A 45 5.85 28.99 -0.49
C TYR A 45 4.73 28.01 -0.14
N VAL A 46 3.51 28.51 0.13
CA VAL A 46 2.34 27.67 0.45
C VAL A 46 2.00 26.72 -0.70
N ASP A 47 1.98 27.23 -1.94
CA ASP A 47 1.69 26.43 -3.13
C ASP A 47 2.76 25.35 -3.36
N THR A 48 4.03 25.69 -3.12
CA THR A 48 5.15 24.73 -3.23
C THR A 48 5.02 23.64 -2.16
N ALA A 49 4.72 24.02 -0.92
CA ALA A 49 4.52 23.06 0.17
C ALA A 49 3.35 22.12 -0.10
N ALA A 50 2.22 22.64 -0.60
CA ALA A 50 1.06 21.82 -0.97
C ALA A 50 1.38 20.81 -2.08
N ARG A 51 2.14 21.23 -3.10
CA ARG A 51 2.59 20.34 -4.18
C ARG A 51 3.55 19.27 -3.70
N ALA A 52 4.50 19.63 -2.83
CA ALA A 52 5.43 18.67 -2.25
C ALA A 52 4.67 17.60 -1.44
N ALA A 53 3.74 18.01 -0.58
CA ALA A 53 2.92 17.09 0.21
C ALA A 53 2.09 16.13 -0.67
N ALA A 54 1.45 16.64 -1.74
CA ALA A 54 0.71 15.80 -2.67
C ALA A 54 1.60 14.79 -3.42
N SER A 55 2.83 15.20 -3.79
CA SER A 55 3.81 14.30 -4.41
C SER A 55 4.26 13.20 -3.46
N ASP A 56 4.53 13.53 -2.19
CA ASP A 56 4.96 12.57 -1.18
C ASP A 56 3.85 11.53 -0.90
N GLU A 57 2.60 11.97 -0.85
CA GLU A 57 1.44 11.08 -0.69
C GLU A 57 1.28 10.13 -1.89
N ALA A 58 1.41 10.64 -3.11
CA ALA A 58 1.36 9.83 -4.32
C ALA A 58 2.48 8.78 -4.35
N ASP A 59 3.71 9.18 -4.02
CA ASP A 59 4.86 8.26 -3.95
C ASP A 59 4.65 7.16 -2.91
N LEU A 60 4.12 7.50 -1.75
CA LEU A 60 3.80 6.53 -0.71
C LEU A 60 2.73 5.54 -1.19
N ALA A 61 1.67 6.02 -1.84
CA ALA A 61 0.62 5.20 -2.40
C ALA A 61 1.17 4.23 -3.45
N LEU A 62 1.98 4.71 -4.40
CA LEU A 62 2.60 3.89 -5.44
C LEU A 62 3.53 2.83 -4.85
N ARG A 63 4.35 3.19 -3.85
CA ARG A 63 5.22 2.21 -3.17
C ARG A 63 4.43 1.14 -2.44
N ARG A 64 3.28 1.49 -1.85
CA ARG A 64 2.38 0.53 -1.21
C ARG A 64 1.76 -0.41 -2.24
N ILE A 65 1.18 0.14 -3.30
CA ILE A 65 0.61 -0.64 -4.41
C ILE A 65 1.64 -1.60 -4.99
N ALA A 66 2.86 -1.14 -5.25
CA ALA A 66 3.93 -1.98 -5.79
C ALA A 66 4.33 -3.12 -4.84
N ARG A 67 4.30 -2.92 -3.52
CA ARG A 67 4.54 -3.99 -2.54
C ARG A 67 3.41 -4.99 -2.51
N ASP A 68 2.17 -4.54 -2.51
CA ASP A 68 0.99 -5.41 -2.46
C ASP A 68 0.88 -6.24 -3.76
N LEU A 69 1.17 -5.63 -4.90
CA LEU A 69 1.18 -6.29 -6.21
C LEU A 69 2.27 -7.36 -6.33
N ARG A 70 3.43 -7.17 -5.70
CA ARG A 70 4.48 -8.21 -5.63
C ARG A 70 4.05 -9.45 -4.84
N LEU A 71 3.04 -9.32 -3.99
CA LEU A 71 2.45 -10.42 -3.24
C LEU A 71 1.19 -10.98 -3.93
N ALA A 72 0.84 -10.49 -5.12
CA ALA A 72 -0.25 -11.04 -5.89
C ALA A 72 0.05 -12.48 -6.31
N LEU A 73 -0.98 -13.32 -6.29
CA LEU A 73 -0.95 -14.63 -6.93
C LEU A 73 -0.61 -14.42 -8.42
N PRO A 74 0.35 -15.16 -8.99
CA PRO A 74 0.69 -15.05 -10.41
C PRO A 74 -0.56 -15.17 -11.28
N ASN A 75 -0.66 -14.37 -12.35
CA ASN A 75 -1.81 -14.33 -13.26
C ASN A 75 -3.17 -13.99 -12.61
N SER A 76 -3.18 -13.41 -11.39
CA SER A 76 -4.41 -12.92 -10.75
C SER A 76 -4.63 -11.41 -10.90
N VAL A 77 -3.68 -10.68 -11.47
CA VAL A 77 -3.78 -9.23 -11.61
C VAL A 77 -4.67 -8.90 -12.81
N ARG A 78 -5.76 -8.17 -12.56
CA ARG A 78 -6.67 -7.69 -13.59
C ARG A 78 -7.18 -6.30 -13.27
N VAL A 79 -7.78 -5.65 -14.26
CA VAL A 79 -8.53 -4.40 -14.06
C VAL A 79 -10.00 -4.76 -13.83
N SER A 80 -10.67 -4.06 -12.92
CA SER A 80 -12.11 -4.23 -12.70
C SER A 80 -12.89 -3.98 -13.99
N ASP A 81 -14.07 -4.58 -14.13
CA ASP A 81 -14.93 -4.39 -15.32
C ASP A 81 -15.31 -2.92 -15.54
N GLU A 82 -15.36 -2.13 -14.47
CA GLU A 82 -15.62 -0.68 -14.50
C GLU A 82 -14.38 0.16 -14.89
N GLY A 83 -13.19 -0.44 -14.97
CA GLY A 83 -11.95 0.23 -15.34
C GLY A 83 -11.36 1.16 -14.26
N ASN A 84 -11.86 1.09 -13.03
CA ASN A 84 -11.54 2.03 -11.94
C ASN A 84 -10.68 1.42 -10.83
N ALA A 85 -10.41 0.11 -10.86
CA ALA A 85 -9.63 -0.57 -9.84
C ALA A 85 -8.73 -1.65 -10.45
N VAL A 86 -7.64 -1.95 -9.74
CA VAL A 86 -6.80 -3.12 -10.00
C VAL A 86 -7.14 -4.16 -8.94
N GLU A 87 -7.51 -5.35 -9.38
CA GLU A 87 -7.88 -6.49 -8.54
C GLU A 87 -6.80 -7.56 -8.63
N PHE A 88 -6.47 -8.18 -7.49
CA PHE A 88 -5.53 -9.28 -7.40
C PHE A 88 -5.81 -10.11 -6.14
N LEU A 89 -5.45 -11.40 -6.18
CA LEU A 89 -5.51 -12.27 -5.02
C LEU A 89 -4.19 -12.19 -4.27
N LEU A 90 -4.21 -11.91 -2.96
CA LEU A 90 -3.00 -11.83 -2.15
C LEU A 90 -2.51 -13.23 -1.75
N THR A 91 -1.22 -13.48 -1.90
CA THR A 91 -0.57 -14.73 -1.51
C THR A 91 -0.04 -14.64 -0.09
N LYS A 92 -0.58 -15.46 0.83
CA LYS A 92 -0.09 -15.58 2.22
C LYS A 92 1.30 -16.20 2.29
N THR A 93 1.50 -17.27 1.51
CA THR A 93 2.74 -18.03 1.41
C THR A 93 2.72 -18.90 0.15
N GLY A 94 3.85 -19.49 -0.21
CA GLY A 94 3.97 -20.46 -1.29
C GLY A 94 4.99 -21.53 -0.93
N GLY A 95 4.94 -22.66 -1.61
CA GLY A 95 5.83 -23.79 -1.36
C GLY A 95 5.72 -24.85 -2.44
N ARG A 96 6.57 -25.87 -2.33
CA ARG A 96 6.47 -27.08 -3.15
C ARG A 96 5.52 -28.06 -2.49
N TYR A 97 4.94 -28.95 -3.29
CA TYR A 97 4.08 -30.02 -2.81
C TYR A 97 4.45 -31.31 -3.57
N LEU A 98 4.02 -32.45 -3.04
CA LEU A 98 4.19 -33.74 -3.69
C LEU A 98 2.99 -34.05 -4.59
N THR A 99 3.29 -34.64 -5.73
CA THR A 99 2.36 -35.15 -6.74
C THR A 99 2.56 -36.65 -6.94
N LEU A 100 1.64 -37.31 -7.67
CA LEU A 100 1.81 -38.72 -8.06
C LEU A 100 3.14 -38.98 -8.77
N ASP A 101 3.62 -38.03 -9.57
CA ASP A 101 4.86 -38.17 -10.35
C ASP A 101 6.14 -38.13 -9.50
N ASP A 102 6.06 -37.66 -8.25
CA ASP A 102 7.22 -37.59 -7.35
C ASP A 102 7.59 -38.97 -6.75
N ASP A 103 6.68 -39.95 -6.81
CA ASP A 103 6.88 -41.36 -6.39
C ASP A 103 7.53 -41.52 -5.00
N VAL A 104 6.98 -40.82 -4.00
CA VAL A 104 7.51 -40.83 -2.62
C VAL A 104 6.59 -41.64 -1.70
N ASP A 105 7.12 -42.75 -1.19
CA ASP A 105 6.41 -43.60 -0.23
C ASP A 105 6.16 -42.90 1.12
N GLY A 106 4.99 -43.19 1.71
CA GLY A 106 4.66 -42.80 3.09
C GLY A 106 4.20 -41.34 3.25
N PHE A 107 4.04 -40.59 2.17
CA PHE A 107 3.50 -39.23 2.18
C PHE A 107 2.24 -39.14 1.30
N PRO A 108 1.17 -38.48 1.76
CA PRO A 108 0.06 -38.13 0.89
C PRO A 108 0.52 -37.21 -0.24
N VAL A 109 0.07 -37.48 -1.46
CA VAL A 109 0.41 -36.72 -2.67
C VAL A 109 -0.85 -36.17 -3.32
N LEU A 110 -0.72 -35.02 -3.97
CA LEU A 110 -1.80 -34.41 -4.72
C LEU A 110 -2.02 -35.19 -6.02
N ASP A 111 -3.27 -35.59 -6.22
CA ASP A 111 -3.72 -36.33 -7.40
C ASP A 111 -4.65 -35.42 -8.24
N PHE A 112 -4.26 -35.19 -9.49
CA PHE A 112 -4.99 -34.35 -10.45
C PHE A 112 -6.01 -35.14 -11.29
N ASP A 113 -6.16 -36.44 -11.07
CA ASP A 113 -7.15 -37.28 -11.76
C ASP A 113 -8.25 -37.78 -10.80
N ASN A 114 -8.09 -37.57 -9.48
CA ASN A 114 -8.99 -38.05 -8.45
C ASN A 114 -9.58 -36.94 -7.56
N ALA A 115 -10.82 -36.55 -7.83
CA ALA A 115 -11.54 -35.54 -7.05
C ALA A 115 -11.81 -35.94 -5.57
N ALA A 116 -11.67 -37.23 -5.21
CA ALA A 116 -11.78 -37.70 -3.83
C ALA A 116 -10.45 -37.62 -3.05
N ASN A 117 -9.31 -37.50 -3.73
CA ASN A 117 -8.02 -37.22 -3.09
C ASN A 117 -8.07 -35.81 -2.50
N ARG A 118 -7.89 -35.66 -1.19
CA ARG A 118 -7.99 -34.37 -0.51
C ARG A 118 -6.76 -34.02 0.32
N ASP A 119 -5.83 -34.95 0.43
CA ASP A 119 -4.67 -34.84 1.31
C ASP A 119 -3.40 -34.82 0.46
N PHE A 120 -2.56 -33.82 0.70
CA PHE A 120 -1.26 -33.75 0.05
C PHE A 120 -0.22 -33.15 0.99
N THR A 121 1.04 -33.46 0.74
CA THR A 121 2.16 -32.99 1.55
C THR A 121 2.79 -31.75 0.92
N ALA A 122 2.89 -30.65 1.69
CA ALA A 122 3.75 -29.53 1.33
C ALA A 122 5.19 -29.82 1.76
N VAL A 123 6.18 -29.45 0.96
CA VAL A 123 7.59 -29.85 1.13
C VAL A 123 8.45 -28.66 1.51
N GLY A 124 9.37 -28.87 2.47
CA GLY A 124 10.37 -27.88 2.87
C GLY A 124 9.85 -26.77 3.76
N GLY A 125 8.63 -26.93 4.28
CA GLY A 125 7.92 -25.90 5.03
C GLY A 125 7.54 -24.68 4.18
N THR A 126 6.76 -23.79 4.78
CA THR A 126 6.34 -22.53 4.16
C THR A 126 6.85 -21.33 4.96
N MET A 127 7.13 -20.20 4.30
CA MET A 127 7.60 -18.98 4.98
C MET A 127 6.61 -18.49 6.05
N ARG A 128 5.31 -18.78 5.86
CA ARG A 128 4.26 -18.55 6.84
C ARG A 128 3.40 -19.79 6.95
N ARG A 129 3.03 -20.17 8.17
CA ARG A 129 2.25 -21.39 8.41
C ARG A 129 0.88 -21.34 7.71
N ILE A 130 0.52 -22.45 7.06
CA ILE A 130 -0.80 -22.71 6.50
C ILE A 130 -1.72 -23.19 7.64
N GLU A 131 -2.93 -22.66 7.68
CA GLU A 131 -3.92 -22.90 8.73
C GLU A 131 -5.27 -23.29 8.11
N ALA A 132 -6.11 -23.99 8.88
CA ALA A 132 -7.47 -24.26 8.46
C ALA A 132 -8.22 -22.94 8.20
N GLY A 133 -8.96 -22.88 7.10
CA GLY A 133 -9.61 -21.66 6.60
C GLY A 133 -8.79 -20.87 5.57
N ASP A 134 -7.50 -21.18 5.39
CA ASP A 134 -6.72 -20.63 4.27
C ASP A 134 -7.21 -21.23 2.93
N PHE A 135 -6.82 -20.58 1.83
CA PHE A 135 -7.09 -21.04 0.47
C PHE A 135 -5.80 -21.43 -0.24
N ILE A 136 -5.88 -22.47 -1.06
CA ILE A 136 -4.77 -22.97 -1.87
C ILE A 136 -5.13 -22.86 -3.34
N VAL A 137 -4.17 -22.41 -4.12
CA VAL A 137 -4.25 -22.37 -5.59
C VAL A 137 -3.04 -23.11 -6.13
N VAL A 138 -3.27 -23.92 -7.15
CA VAL A 138 -2.23 -24.68 -7.85
C VAL A 138 -2.29 -24.32 -9.32
N TYR A 139 -1.14 -24.07 -9.95
CA TYR A 139 -1.03 -23.75 -11.39
C TYR A 139 -2.03 -22.69 -11.90
N ASN A 140 -2.05 -21.50 -11.30
CA ASN A 140 -2.84 -20.38 -11.85
C ASN A 140 -2.21 -19.86 -13.15
N VAL A 141 -2.56 -20.46 -14.30
CA VAL A 141 -1.98 -20.07 -15.60
C VAL A 141 -2.82 -19.04 -16.37
N GLY A 142 -4.05 -18.75 -15.92
CA GLY A 142 -4.79 -17.52 -16.22
C GLY A 142 -4.94 -17.16 -17.72
N GLY A 143 -4.98 -18.17 -18.59
CA GLY A 143 -5.17 -17.97 -20.03
C GLY A 143 -6.64 -17.95 -20.43
N ALA A 144 -6.98 -17.18 -21.48
CA ALA A 144 -8.30 -17.20 -22.09
C ALA A 144 -8.69 -18.60 -22.64
N GLU A 145 -7.71 -19.46 -22.88
CA GLU A 145 -7.88 -20.80 -23.45
C GLU A 145 -8.05 -21.89 -22.36
N ASP A 146 -7.41 -21.75 -21.18
CA ASP A 146 -7.42 -22.74 -20.09
C ASP A 146 -8.17 -22.22 -18.85
N SER A 147 -9.46 -21.96 -19.07
CA SER A 147 -10.42 -21.42 -18.09
C SER A 147 -10.52 -22.20 -16.78
N GLU A 148 -10.11 -23.47 -16.76
CA GLU A 148 -10.23 -24.38 -15.61
C GLU A 148 -9.17 -24.12 -14.53
N SER A 149 -8.08 -23.46 -14.91
CA SER A 149 -6.93 -23.15 -14.06
C SER A 149 -6.94 -21.72 -13.52
N ASP A 150 -8.01 -20.95 -13.77
CA ASP A 150 -8.13 -19.57 -13.31
C ASP A 150 -8.74 -19.51 -11.90
N ALA A 151 -8.02 -18.85 -10.98
CA ALA A 151 -8.46 -18.65 -9.61
C ALA A 151 -9.70 -17.73 -9.48
N TYR A 152 -9.99 -16.85 -10.45
CA TYR A 152 -11.20 -15.99 -10.42
C TYR A 152 -12.42 -16.61 -11.06
N ARG A 153 -12.23 -17.56 -11.98
CA ARG A 153 -13.32 -18.00 -12.83
C ARG A 153 -14.17 -19.01 -12.07
N TYR A 154 -15.39 -18.58 -11.76
CA TYR A 154 -16.49 -19.48 -11.46
C TYR A 154 -17.02 -20.04 -12.78
N VAL A 155 -16.94 -21.35 -13.01
CA VAL A 155 -17.60 -21.98 -14.17
C VAL A 155 -19.11 -21.99 -13.92
N PRO A 156 -19.95 -21.32 -14.73
CA PRO A 156 -21.40 -21.34 -14.53
C PRO A 156 -21.93 -22.77 -14.69
N GLY A 157 -22.47 -23.35 -13.61
CA GLY A 157 -22.99 -24.72 -13.58
C GLY A 157 -21.96 -25.79 -13.14
N GLY A 158 -20.74 -25.39 -12.79
CA GLY A 158 -19.71 -26.26 -12.21
C GLY A 158 -19.30 -25.80 -10.80
N THR A 159 -18.97 -26.75 -9.93
CA THR A 159 -18.55 -26.52 -8.53
C THR A 159 -17.08 -26.11 -8.40
N ARG A 160 -16.38 -25.80 -9.50
CA ARG A 160 -14.92 -25.77 -9.54
C ARG A 160 -14.42 -24.36 -9.82
N ILE A 161 -13.83 -23.79 -8.78
CA ILE A 161 -12.91 -22.66 -8.83
C ILE A 161 -11.53 -23.28 -8.64
N ASN A 162 -10.46 -22.79 -9.30
CA ASN A 162 -9.08 -23.24 -9.03
C ASN A 162 -8.57 -22.76 -7.65
N ILE A 163 -9.39 -22.97 -6.61
CA ILE A 163 -9.19 -22.56 -5.23
C ILE A 163 -9.73 -23.68 -4.34
N ALA A 164 -8.87 -24.28 -3.52
CA ALA A 164 -9.25 -25.26 -2.51
C ALA A 164 -9.22 -24.62 -1.11
N LEU A 165 -10.30 -24.79 -0.34
CA LEU A 165 -10.32 -24.41 1.08
C LEU A 165 -9.53 -25.44 1.89
N VAL A 166 -8.64 -24.98 2.78
CA VAL A 166 -7.94 -25.83 3.73
C VAL A 166 -8.89 -26.21 4.87
N ALA A 167 -9.25 -27.48 4.96
CA ALA A 167 -10.09 -28.01 6.04
C ALA A 167 -9.28 -28.30 7.31
N ALA A 168 -8.07 -28.84 7.16
CA ALA A 168 -7.17 -29.13 8.27
C ALA A 168 -5.70 -29.15 7.81
N VAL A 169 -4.78 -29.00 8.77
CA VAL A 169 -3.33 -29.14 8.53
C VAL A 169 -2.73 -30.00 9.63
N ASN A 170 -2.13 -31.13 9.25
CA ASN A 170 -1.37 -31.98 10.15
C ASN A 170 0.11 -31.58 10.11
N ASN A 171 0.59 -31.05 11.23
CA ASN A 171 1.96 -30.56 11.39
C ASN A 171 2.86 -31.54 12.18
N ALA A 172 2.53 -32.84 12.23
CA ALA A 172 3.35 -33.85 12.91
C ALA A 172 4.80 -33.89 12.41
N SER A 173 5.00 -33.57 11.11
CA SER A 173 6.30 -33.33 10.49
C SER A 173 6.38 -31.85 10.09
N PRO A 174 7.02 -30.96 10.87
CA PRO A 174 7.00 -29.51 10.63
C PRO A 174 7.56 -29.07 9.26
N ASN A 175 8.49 -29.85 8.71
CA ASN A 175 9.06 -29.59 7.39
C ASN A 175 8.19 -30.11 6.24
N ASN A 176 7.29 -31.04 6.53
CA ASN A 176 6.44 -31.72 5.56
C ASN A 176 4.99 -31.79 6.07
N PRO A 177 4.30 -30.64 6.27
CA PRO A 177 2.94 -30.66 6.77
C PRO A 177 2.00 -31.26 5.73
N VAL A 178 1.08 -32.10 6.20
CA VAL A 178 0.01 -32.66 5.35
C VAL A 178 -1.19 -31.74 5.42
N ILE A 179 -1.65 -31.31 4.26
CA ILE A 179 -2.77 -30.39 4.10
C ILE A 179 -3.97 -31.19 3.61
N THR A 180 -5.08 -31.06 4.36
CA THR A 180 -6.37 -31.64 3.99
C THR A 180 -7.26 -30.54 3.43
N MET A 181 -7.65 -30.68 2.18
CA MET A 181 -8.56 -29.78 1.48
C MET A 181 -10.02 -30.13 1.78
N ALA A 182 -10.94 -29.16 1.69
CA ALA A 182 -12.38 -29.40 1.81
C ALA A 182 -12.93 -30.18 0.62
N THR A 183 -12.43 -29.86 -0.57
CA THR A 183 -12.69 -30.52 -1.86
C THR A 183 -11.41 -30.44 -2.68
N ASN A 184 -11.24 -31.32 -3.66
CA ASN A 184 -10.15 -31.22 -4.63
C ASN A 184 -10.67 -30.65 -5.95
N PRO A 185 -10.61 -29.32 -6.14
CA PRO A 185 -11.03 -28.70 -7.38
C PRO A 185 -9.98 -28.83 -8.49
N PHE A 186 -8.79 -29.36 -8.20
CA PHE A 186 -7.69 -29.48 -9.14
C PHE A 186 -7.77 -30.74 -9.99
N ALA A 187 -8.57 -31.74 -9.57
CA ALA A 187 -8.62 -33.04 -10.24
C ALA A 187 -9.53 -33.07 -11.46
N THR A 188 -9.03 -32.96 -12.69
CA THR A 188 -9.83 -32.82 -13.93
C THR A 188 -10.45 -34.12 -14.41
#